data_AF-A0A1Y2E9Y4-F1
#
_entry.id   AF-A0A1Y2E9Y4-F1
#
_cell.length_a   1.000
_cell.length_b   1.000
_cell.length_c   1.000
_cell.angle_alpha   90.00
_cell.angle_beta   90.00
_cell.angle_gamma   90.00
#
_symmetry.space_group_name_H-M   'P 1'
#
loop_
_entity.id
_entity.type
_entity.pdbx_description
1 polymer ?
#
loop_
_entity_poly.entity_id
_entity_poly.type
_entity_poly.pdbx_seq_one_letter_code
_entity_poly.pdbx_strand_id
1 'polypeptide(L)'
;MLSDKARLYVALYARGGKSVMPGGEDKYHWALLVGPKSENDGSGGKRYHAKEKMVSVQGEVQSQWAYEEREISMAATSMILVRVVIGKIKDRLRLVSILESIQIRASQPGWNCVGWIQEALEILAKDGKALGTSVTDWKTIRDTVLWYVQHKEAEHRFDGRAQPGQFDNTKVPTYDLVDKRTETTP
;
A
#
# COMPACT_ATOMS: atom_id res chain seq x y z
N MET A 1 -15.58 24.51 -5.59
CA MET A 1 -15.45 23.31 -4.75
C MET A 1 -13.99 23.19 -4.33
N LEU A 2 -13.70 23.07 -3.04
CA LEU A 2 -12.36 22.72 -2.59
C LEU A 2 -12.00 21.38 -3.25
N SER A 3 -10.95 21.38 -4.08
CA SER A 3 -10.37 20.14 -4.60
C SER A 3 -10.18 19.20 -3.43
N ASP A 4 -10.86 18.06 -3.44
CA ASP A 4 -10.57 16.97 -2.53
C ASP A 4 -9.13 16.54 -2.83
N LYS A 5 -8.18 16.94 -1.98
CA LYS A 5 -6.74 16.77 -2.23
C LYS A 5 -6.34 15.35 -1.86
N ALA A 6 -6.98 14.35 -2.45
CA ALA A 6 -6.68 12.97 -2.15
C ALA A 6 -5.22 12.62 -2.47
N ARG A 7 -4.67 11.69 -1.69
CA ARG A 7 -3.30 11.18 -1.79
C ARG A 7 -3.34 9.69 -2.12
N LEU A 8 -2.41 9.29 -2.97
CA LEU A 8 -2.14 7.90 -3.27
C LEU A 8 -0.95 7.46 -2.42
N TYR A 9 -1.10 6.30 -1.78
CA TYR A 9 -0.07 5.70 -0.94
C TYR A 9 0.23 4.27 -1.41
N VAL A 10 1.46 3.83 -1.20
CA VAL A 10 1.78 2.39 -1.09
C VAL A 10 1.84 2.05 0.39
N ALA A 11 1.17 0.98 0.81
CA ALA A 11 1.17 0.50 2.19
C ALA A 11 1.69 -0.93 2.27
N LEU A 12 2.44 -1.19 3.34
CA LEU A 12 2.89 -2.53 3.70
C LEU A 12 2.13 -3.03 4.93
N TYR A 13 1.73 -4.28 4.84
CA TYR A 13 1.11 -5.02 5.93
C TYR A 13 1.97 -6.21 6.31
N ALA A 14 1.93 -6.59 7.58
CA ALA A 14 2.55 -7.81 8.07
C ALA A 14 1.97 -9.02 7.32
N ARG A 15 2.86 -9.93 6.90
CA ARG A 15 2.53 -11.16 6.18
C ARG A 15 3.28 -12.32 6.83
N GLY A 16 2.59 -13.45 6.97
CA GLY A 16 3.21 -14.70 7.40
C GLY A 16 3.77 -15.49 6.22
N GLY A 17 4.70 -16.40 6.48
CA GLY A 17 5.29 -17.28 5.48
C GLY A 17 6.72 -16.89 5.08
N LYS A 18 7.36 -17.76 4.30
CA LYS A 18 8.73 -17.56 3.83
C LYS A 18 8.70 -16.66 2.59
N SER A 19 9.45 -15.56 2.63
CA SER A 19 9.72 -14.73 1.47
C SER A 19 10.54 -15.51 0.43
N VAL A 20 10.14 -15.42 -0.83
CA VAL A 20 10.80 -16.09 -1.96
C VAL A 20 11.24 -15.11 -3.05
N MET A 21 10.82 -13.84 -2.99
CA MET A 21 11.34 -12.81 -3.89
C MET A 21 12.74 -12.37 -3.48
N PRO A 22 13.65 -12.14 -4.44
CA PRO A 22 15.07 -11.88 -4.15
C PRO A 22 15.32 -10.59 -3.38
N GLY A 23 14.46 -9.57 -3.53
CA GLY A 23 14.55 -8.31 -2.77
C GLY A 23 13.81 -8.33 -1.45
N GLY A 24 13.24 -9.48 -1.04
CA GLY A 24 12.42 -9.59 0.16
C GLY A 24 11.09 -8.85 0.07
N GLU A 25 10.66 -8.44 -1.13
CA GLU A 25 9.43 -7.66 -1.33
C GLU A 25 8.21 -8.39 -0.73
N ASP A 26 8.14 -9.71 -0.93
CA ASP A 26 7.03 -10.55 -0.51
C ASP A 26 7.07 -10.97 0.97
N LYS A 27 8.05 -10.48 1.76
CA LYS A 27 8.00 -10.50 3.24
C LYS A 27 6.78 -9.72 3.76
N TYR A 28 6.27 -8.79 2.96
CA TYR A 28 5.14 -7.94 3.29
C TYR A 28 3.98 -8.17 2.31
N HIS A 29 2.77 -7.84 2.75
CA HIS A 29 1.63 -7.71 1.86
C HIS A 29 1.54 -6.25 1.37
N TRP A 30 1.46 -6.04 0.07
CA TRP A 30 1.43 -4.70 -0.53
C TRP A 30 0.01 -4.29 -0.95
N ALA A 31 -0.30 -3.01 -0.77
CA ALA A 31 -1.56 -2.42 -1.21
C ALA A 31 -1.39 -0.96 -1.63
N LEU A 32 -2.30 -0.46 -2.46
CA LEU A 32 -2.49 0.97 -2.68
C LEU A 32 -3.57 1.50 -1.74
N LEU A 33 -3.34 2.66 -1.14
CA LEU A 33 -4.36 3.38 -0.37
C LEU A 33 -4.70 4.71 -1.05
N VAL A 34 -5.96 5.10 -0.94
CA VAL A 34 -6.44 6.44 -1.27
C VAL A 34 -7.03 7.06 -0.01
N GLY A 35 -6.49 8.21 0.41
CA GLY A 35 -6.95 8.94 1.60
C GLY A 35 -6.89 10.45 1.42
N PRO A 36 -7.47 11.23 2.34
CA PRO A 36 -7.44 12.69 2.29
C PRO A 36 -6.02 13.21 2.57
N LYS A 37 -5.69 14.42 2.07
CA LYS A 37 -4.39 15.08 2.38
C LYS A 37 -4.17 15.28 3.89
N SER A 38 -5.23 15.65 4.59
CA SER A 38 -5.21 15.93 6.03
C SER A 38 -6.10 14.90 6.70
N GLU A 39 -5.52 14.17 7.64
CA GLU A 39 -6.19 13.08 8.35
C GLU A 39 -6.50 13.50 9.78
N ASN A 40 -7.63 13.01 10.28
CA ASN A 40 -8.09 13.03 11.65
C ASN A 40 -8.56 11.63 12.04
N ASP A 41 -8.94 11.41 13.30
CA ASP A 41 -9.24 10.07 13.81
C ASP A 41 -10.47 9.40 13.14
N GLY A 42 -11.33 10.20 12.48
CA GLY A 42 -12.47 9.72 11.70
C GLY A 42 -12.21 9.63 10.19
N SER A 43 -10.98 9.85 9.74
CA SER A 43 -10.67 9.88 8.31
C SER A 43 -10.74 8.49 7.69
N GLY A 44 -11.64 8.35 6.72
CA GLY A 44 -11.78 7.16 5.89
C GLY A 44 -10.96 7.24 4.60
N GLY A 45 -10.73 6.08 4.00
CA GLY A 45 -10.07 5.94 2.71
C GLY A 45 -10.39 4.61 2.06
N LYS A 46 -9.80 4.35 0.90
CA LYS A 46 -9.95 3.08 0.18
C LYS A 46 -8.64 2.33 0.08
N ARG A 47 -8.68 1.01 0.24
CA ARG A 47 -7.58 0.10 -0.04
C ARG A 47 -7.86 -0.69 -1.32
N TYR A 48 -6.82 -0.83 -2.13
CA TYR A 48 -6.81 -1.61 -3.36
C TYR A 48 -5.64 -2.58 -3.32
N HIS A 49 -5.91 -3.86 -3.51
CA HIS A 49 -4.86 -4.87 -3.56
C HIS A 49 -5.33 -6.15 -4.27
N ALA A 50 -4.36 -6.90 -4.81
CA ALA A 50 -4.53 -8.32 -5.04
C ALA A 50 -4.27 -9.07 -3.74
N LYS A 51 -5.18 -9.96 -3.34
CA LYS A 51 -5.06 -10.78 -2.13
C LYS A 51 -5.44 -12.23 -2.41
N GLU A 52 -4.93 -13.13 -1.59
CA GLU A 52 -5.43 -14.50 -1.53
C GLU A 52 -6.78 -14.52 -0.79
N LYS A 53 -7.73 -15.27 -1.33
CA LYS A 53 -9.01 -15.61 -0.72
C LYS A 53 -9.13 -17.12 -0.69
N MET A 54 -9.52 -17.66 0.46
CA MET A 54 -9.86 -19.07 0.58
C MET A 54 -11.25 -19.27 0.00
N VAL A 55 -11.36 -20.15 -1.00
CA VAL A 55 -12.63 -20.51 -1.63
C VAL A 55 -12.83 -22.01 -1.56
N SER A 56 -14.07 -22.44 -1.35
CA SER A 56 -14.42 -23.86 -1.40
C SER A 56 -14.82 -24.22 -2.82
N VAL A 57 -14.02 -25.08 -3.46
CA VAL A 57 -14.30 -25.63 -4.79
C VAL A 57 -14.51 -27.13 -4.61
N GLN A 58 -15.73 -27.60 -4.87
CA GLN A 58 -16.11 -29.01 -4.73
C GLN A 58 -15.82 -29.62 -3.34
N GLY A 59 -15.88 -28.81 -2.28
CA GLY A 59 -15.63 -29.25 -0.91
C GLY A 59 -14.16 -29.15 -0.46
N GLU A 60 -13.24 -28.79 -1.36
CA GLU A 60 -11.84 -28.52 -1.04
C GLU A 60 -11.59 -27.02 -0.89
N VAL A 61 -10.87 -26.63 0.15
CA VAL A 61 -10.46 -25.23 0.36
C VAL A 61 -9.22 -24.95 -0.49
N GLN A 62 -9.35 -24.04 -1.43
CA GLN A 62 -8.28 -23.60 -2.32
C GLN A 62 -8.00 -22.11 -2.13
N SER A 63 -6.72 -21.73 -2.18
CA SER A 63 -6.33 -20.32 -2.22
C SER A 63 -6.47 -19.81 -3.66
N GLN A 64 -7.21 -18.70 -3.84
CA GLN A 64 -7.32 -18.02 -5.12
C GLN A 64 -7.01 -16.53 -4.96
N TRP A 65 -6.24 -15.98 -5.90
CA TRP A 65 -6.00 -14.54 -5.95
C TRP A 65 -7.24 -13.80 -6.43
N ALA A 66 -7.53 -12.66 -5.81
CA ALA A 66 -8.60 -11.78 -6.18
C ALA A 66 -8.21 -10.32 -5.95
N TYR A 67 -8.72 -9.43 -6.80
CA TYR A 67 -8.75 -8.00 -6.52
C TYR A 67 -9.76 -7.73 -5.40
N GLU A 68 -9.40 -6.83 -4.49
CA GLU A 68 -10.29 -6.28 -3.47
C GLU A 68 -10.13 -4.76 -3.42
N GLU A 69 -11.26 -4.08 -3.57
CA GLU A 69 -11.45 -2.69 -3.16
C GLU A 69 -12.25 -2.69 -1.85
N ARG A 70 -11.77 -1.93 -0.87
CA ARG A 70 -12.42 -1.87 0.44
C ARG A 70 -12.29 -0.50 1.09
N GLU A 71 -13.38 -0.01 1.67
CA GLU A 71 -13.36 1.14 2.57
C GLU A 71 -12.63 0.78 3.87
N ILE A 72 -11.71 1.65 4.29
CA ILE A 72 -10.86 1.48 5.47
C ILE A 72 -10.81 2.76 6.30
N SER A 73 -10.46 2.61 7.58
CA SER A 73 -9.96 3.73 8.38
C SER A 73 -8.53 4.07 7.96
N MET A 74 -8.18 5.36 7.95
CA MET A 74 -6.80 5.82 7.75
C MET A 74 -5.98 5.81 9.05
N ALA A 75 -6.60 5.53 10.20
CA ALA A 75 -5.90 5.27 11.46
C ALA A 75 -5.12 3.93 11.40
N ALA A 76 -4.27 3.68 12.40
CA ALA A 76 -3.56 2.41 12.50
C ALA A 76 -4.55 1.24 12.68
N THR A 77 -4.68 0.40 11.66
CA THR A 77 -5.46 -0.84 11.71
C THR A 77 -4.56 -2.04 12.00
N SER A 78 -5.13 -3.14 12.52
CA SER A 78 -4.37 -4.39 12.71
C SER A 78 -3.60 -4.77 11.44
N MET A 79 -2.31 -5.06 11.62
CA MET A 79 -1.34 -5.51 10.60
C MET A 79 -0.76 -4.46 9.65
N ILE A 80 -1.24 -3.20 9.60
CA ILE A 80 -0.54 -2.19 8.79
C ILE A 80 0.79 -1.81 9.47
N LEU A 81 1.88 -1.82 8.72
CA LEU A 81 3.22 -1.52 9.24
C LEU A 81 3.60 -0.08 8.90
N VAL A 82 3.61 0.26 7.61
CA VAL A 82 3.97 1.59 7.12
C VAL A 82 3.15 1.94 5.89
N ARG A 83 3.10 3.23 5.56
CA ARG A 83 2.66 3.70 4.25
C ARG A 83 3.55 4.83 3.75
N VAL A 84 3.64 4.96 2.43
CA VAL A 84 4.44 5.97 1.74
C VAL A 84 3.54 6.73 0.78
N VAL A 85 3.48 8.06 0.91
CA VAL A 85 2.79 8.93 -0.04
C VAL A 85 3.58 8.92 -1.34
N ILE A 86 2.95 8.51 -2.45
CA ILE A 86 3.59 8.42 -3.77
C ILE A 86 2.94 9.35 -4.81
N GLY A 87 1.77 9.92 -4.54
CA GLY A 87 1.15 10.85 -5.48
C GLY A 87 0.00 11.67 -4.94
N LYS A 88 -0.27 12.77 -5.63
CA LYS A 88 -1.51 13.56 -5.51
C LYS A 88 -2.49 13.06 -6.55
N ILE A 89 -3.73 12.81 -6.17
CA ILE A 89 -4.75 12.32 -7.10
C ILE A 89 -5.41 13.52 -7.77
N LYS A 90 -5.48 13.50 -9.11
CA LYS A 90 -6.19 14.50 -9.93
C LYS A 90 -7.58 14.02 -10.33
N ASP A 91 -7.69 12.76 -10.73
CA ASP A 91 -8.93 12.13 -11.18
C ASP A 91 -9.09 10.77 -10.49
N ARG A 92 -9.96 10.74 -9.48
CA ARG A 92 -10.21 9.54 -8.67
C ARG A 92 -10.97 8.47 -9.46
N LEU A 93 -11.94 8.86 -10.29
CA LEU A 93 -12.73 7.89 -11.06
C LEU A 93 -11.84 7.16 -12.08
N ARG A 94 -10.96 7.92 -12.74
CA ARG A 94 -9.97 7.35 -13.66
C ARG A 94 -8.97 6.45 -12.95
N LEU A 95 -8.48 6.85 -11.77
CA LEU A 95 -7.61 6.01 -10.96
C LEU A 95 -8.28 4.66 -10.64
N VAL A 96 -9.52 4.68 -10.14
CA VAL A 96 -10.27 3.46 -9.79
C VAL A 96 -10.47 2.57 -11.02
N SER A 97 -10.92 3.15 -12.14
CA SER A 97 -11.11 2.41 -13.40
C SER A 97 -9.81 1.74 -13.88
N ILE A 98 -8.66 2.39 -13.71
CA ILE A 98 -7.35 1.80 -14.02
C ILE A 98 -7.09 0.59 -13.10
N LEU A 99 -7.23 0.75 -11.79
CA LEU A 99 -6.93 -0.32 -10.83
C LEU A 99 -7.84 -1.55 -11.02
N GLU A 100 -9.13 -1.34 -11.30
CA GLU A 100 -10.10 -2.40 -11.58
C GLU A 100 -9.80 -3.15 -12.89
N SER A 101 -9.15 -2.50 -13.85
CA SER A 101 -8.82 -3.10 -15.16
C SER A 101 -7.63 -4.06 -15.11
N ILE A 102 -6.86 -4.06 -14.03
CA ILE A 102 -5.63 -4.87 -13.90
C ILE A 102 -6.01 -6.34 -13.70
N GLN A 103 -5.56 -7.20 -14.60
CA GLN A 103 -5.89 -8.61 -14.57
C GLN A 103 -5.18 -9.35 -13.44
N ILE A 104 -5.93 -10.17 -12.72
CA ILE A 104 -5.38 -11.13 -11.76
C ILE A 104 -4.82 -12.33 -12.54
N ARG A 105 -3.52 -12.59 -12.40
CA ARG A 105 -2.81 -13.66 -13.12
C ARG A 105 -2.36 -14.78 -12.18
N ALA A 106 -3.31 -15.34 -11.44
CA ALA A 106 -3.05 -16.37 -10.42
C ALA A 106 -2.31 -17.61 -10.95
N SER A 107 -2.47 -17.92 -12.25
CA SER A 107 -1.82 -19.05 -12.91
C SER A 107 -0.37 -18.77 -13.35
N GLN A 108 0.10 -17.52 -13.31
CA GLN A 108 1.48 -17.18 -13.67
C GLN A 108 2.42 -17.39 -12.47
N PRO A 109 3.44 -18.26 -12.58
CA PRO A 109 4.41 -18.46 -11.52
C PRO A 109 5.08 -17.15 -11.09
N GLY A 110 5.16 -16.93 -9.78
CA GLY A 110 5.78 -15.73 -9.21
C GLY A 110 4.87 -14.48 -9.18
N TRP A 111 3.66 -14.55 -9.74
CA TRP A 111 2.70 -13.45 -9.64
C TRP A 111 2.10 -13.36 -8.22
N ASN A 112 2.04 -12.16 -7.66
CA ASN A 112 1.54 -11.89 -6.31
C ASN A 112 1.10 -10.41 -6.16
N CYS A 113 0.80 -9.99 -4.92
CA CYS A 113 0.45 -8.59 -4.61
C CYS A 113 1.51 -7.56 -5.02
N VAL A 114 2.81 -7.91 -4.97
CA VAL A 114 3.92 -7.04 -5.38
C VAL A 114 3.86 -6.80 -6.89
N GLY A 115 3.69 -7.86 -7.67
CA GLY A 115 3.54 -7.78 -9.13
C GLY A 115 2.32 -6.95 -9.55
N TRP A 116 1.21 -7.08 -8.84
CA TRP A 116 0.01 -6.25 -9.08
C TRP A 116 0.29 -4.75 -8.83
N ILE A 117 1.04 -4.40 -7.77
CA ILE A 117 1.41 -3.00 -7.49
C ILE A 117 2.35 -2.46 -8.56
N GLN A 118 3.36 -3.23 -8.96
CA GLN A 118 4.28 -2.82 -10.02
C GLN A 118 3.51 -2.47 -11.31
N GLU A 119 2.61 -3.35 -11.75
CA GLU A 119 1.80 -3.13 -12.94
C GLU A 119 0.85 -1.92 -12.79
N ALA A 120 0.23 -1.76 -11.62
CA ALA A 120 -0.61 -0.60 -11.34
C ALA A 120 0.15 0.72 -11.50
N LEU A 121 1.38 0.78 -10.97
CA LEU A 121 2.25 1.96 -11.09
C LEU A 121 2.66 2.22 -12.55
N GLU A 122 2.99 1.18 -13.30
CA GLU A 122 3.32 1.28 -14.72
C GLU A 122 2.15 1.82 -15.56
N ILE A 123 0.92 1.34 -15.32
CA ILE A 123 -0.26 1.81 -16.03
C ILE A 123 -0.62 3.23 -15.63
N LEU A 124 -0.57 3.58 -14.34
CA LEU A 124 -0.79 4.94 -13.85
C LEU A 124 0.23 5.93 -14.42
N ALA A 125 1.49 5.52 -14.55
CA ALA A 125 2.54 6.33 -15.17
C ALA A 125 2.23 6.60 -16.65
N LYS A 126 1.86 5.57 -17.40
CA LYS A 126 1.48 5.67 -18.83
C LYS A 126 0.21 6.51 -19.03
N ASP A 127 -0.74 6.42 -18.10
CA ASP A 127 -1.98 7.18 -18.17
C ASP A 127 -1.76 8.70 -18.09
N GLY A 128 -0.91 9.15 -17.16
CA GLY A 128 -0.51 10.55 -17.01
C GLY A 128 -1.65 11.54 -16.66
N LYS A 129 -2.87 11.04 -16.38
CA LYS A 129 -4.07 11.88 -16.19
C LYS A 129 -4.72 11.65 -14.83
N ALA A 130 -4.65 10.44 -14.28
CA ALA A 130 -5.16 10.11 -12.95
C ALA A 130 -4.39 10.83 -11.82
N LEU A 131 -3.09 11.03 -12.00
CA LEU A 131 -2.19 11.58 -10.98
C LEU A 131 -1.69 13.00 -11.33
N GLY A 132 -1.44 13.77 -10.27
CA GLY A 132 -0.79 15.07 -10.30
C GLY A 132 0.71 14.96 -10.11
N THR A 133 1.27 15.72 -9.17
CA THR A 133 2.65 15.48 -8.72
C THR A 133 2.71 14.08 -8.12
N SER A 134 3.55 13.21 -8.67
CA SER A 134 3.70 11.82 -8.22
C SER A 134 5.07 11.25 -8.56
N VAL A 135 5.42 10.18 -7.86
CA VAL A 135 6.48 9.25 -8.20
C VAL A 135 5.78 7.94 -8.57
N THR A 136 6.08 7.38 -9.74
CA THR A 136 5.53 6.10 -10.22
C THR A 136 6.60 5.11 -10.65
N ASP A 137 7.88 5.51 -10.56
CA ASP A 137 9.01 4.61 -10.82
C ASP A 137 9.04 3.48 -9.79
N TRP A 138 8.92 2.24 -10.27
CA TRP A 138 8.82 1.06 -9.42
C TRP A 138 10.02 0.93 -8.49
N LYS A 139 11.23 1.06 -9.01
CA LYS A 139 12.46 0.88 -8.23
C LYS A 139 12.54 1.90 -7.09
N THR A 140 12.27 3.17 -7.39
CA THR A 140 12.27 4.26 -6.40
C THR A 140 11.24 4.02 -5.30
N ILE A 141 10.01 3.66 -5.66
CA ILE A 141 8.95 3.35 -4.68
C ILE A 141 9.33 2.14 -3.85
N ARG A 142 9.72 1.03 -4.50
CA ARG A 142 10.05 -0.22 -3.83
C ARG A 142 11.17 -0.02 -2.82
N ASP A 143 12.27 0.58 -3.26
CA ASP A 143 13.46 0.79 -2.42
C ASP A 143 13.12 1.71 -1.24
N THR A 144 12.32 2.77 -1.44
CA THR A 144 11.87 3.67 -0.37
C THR A 144 10.97 2.95 0.64
N VAL A 145 9.97 2.22 0.17
CA VAL A 145 8.99 1.54 1.00
C VAL A 145 9.65 0.45 1.85
N LEU A 146 10.55 -0.34 1.25
CA LEU A 146 11.31 -1.37 1.95
C LEU A 146 12.31 -0.79 2.95
N TRP A 147 13.05 0.25 2.56
CA TRP A 147 13.94 0.97 3.49
C TRP A 147 13.16 1.48 4.71
N TYR A 148 12.00 2.09 4.47
CA TYR A 148 11.24 2.72 5.53
C TYR A 148 10.67 1.72 6.54
N VAL A 149 10.10 0.59 6.07
CA VAL A 149 9.64 -0.46 7.00
C VAL A 149 10.80 -1.08 7.77
N GLN A 150 11.96 -1.31 7.15
CA GLN A 150 13.14 -1.84 7.81
C GLN A 150 13.69 -0.86 8.86
N HIS A 151 13.64 0.43 8.57
CA HIS A 151 13.99 1.48 9.53
C HIS A 151 13.08 1.41 10.76
N LYS A 152 11.76 1.32 10.58
CA LYS A 152 10.80 1.18 11.69
C LYS A 152 10.90 -0.14 12.45
N GLU A 153 11.28 -1.22 11.78
CA GLU A 153 11.63 -2.48 12.44
C GLU A 153 12.86 -2.31 13.33
N ALA A 154 13.90 -1.62 12.86
CA ALA A 154 15.12 -1.36 13.64
C ALA A 154 14.88 -0.43 14.82
N GLU A 155 13.90 0.47 14.73
CA GLU A 155 13.45 1.31 15.86
C GLU A 155 12.49 0.59 16.82
N HIS A 156 12.27 -0.72 16.66
CA HIS A 156 11.43 -1.54 17.53
C HIS A 156 9.95 -1.14 17.54
N ARG A 157 9.46 -0.49 16.48
CA ARG A 157 8.06 -0.03 16.43
C ARG A 157 7.06 -1.19 16.54
N PHE A 158 7.39 -2.33 15.94
CA PHE A 158 6.42 -3.41 15.73
C PHE A 158 6.60 -4.61 16.67
N ASP A 159 7.62 -4.62 17.53
CA ASP A 159 8.00 -5.78 18.35
C ASP A 159 7.83 -5.56 19.88
N GLY A 160 7.34 -4.38 20.27
CA GLY A 160 7.09 -4.03 21.67
C GLY A 160 8.34 -3.69 22.48
N ARG A 161 9.51 -3.52 21.84
CA ARG A 161 10.76 -3.18 22.52
C ARG A 161 11.08 -1.68 22.52
N ALA A 162 10.30 -0.88 21.79
CA ALA A 162 10.39 0.58 21.81
C ALA A 162 10.12 1.14 23.22
N GLN A 163 10.71 2.29 23.54
CA GLN A 163 10.46 2.94 24.82
C GLN A 163 8.99 3.37 24.94
N PRO A 164 8.38 3.33 26.14
CA PRO A 164 7.01 3.83 26.33
C PRO A 164 6.86 5.26 25.84
N GLY A 165 5.86 5.50 24.98
CA GLY A 165 5.60 6.82 24.40
C GLY A 165 6.53 7.24 23.25
N GLN A 166 7.45 6.37 22.81
CA GLN A 166 8.31 6.65 21.65
C GLN A 166 7.51 6.85 20.36
N PHE A 167 6.39 6.15 20.21
CA PHE A 167 5.54 6.18 19.03
C PHE A 167 4.08 6.42 19.37
N ASP A 168 3.40 7.17 18.50
CA ASP A 168 1.94 7.22 18.50
C ASP A 168 1.40 5.99 17.74
N ASN A 169 1.08 4.95 18.49
CA ASN A 169 0.55 3.69 17.95
C ASN A 169 -0.87 3.82 17.36
N THR A 170 -1.54 4.97 17.52
CA THR A 170 -2.82 5.23 16.85
C THR A 170 -2.63 5.67 15.40
N LYS A 171 -1.40 6.03 15.01
CA LYS A 171 -1.05 6.50 13.67
C LYS A 171 -0.17 5.51 12.93
N VAL A 172 -0.43 5.41 11.62
CA VAL A 172 0.41 4.65 10.70
C VAL A 172 1.68 5.46 10.41
N PRO A 173 2.90 4.89 10.58
CA PRO A 173 4.12 5.48 10.08
C PRO A 173 3.95 5.91 8.64
N THR A 174 4.19 7.18 8.37
CA THR A 174 3.98 7.74 7.03
C THR A 174 5.21 8.48 6.55
N TYR A 175 5.76 8.06 5.42
CA TYR A 175 6.83 8.78 4.72
C TYR A 175 6.26 9.48 3.47
N ASP A 176 6.60 10.74 3.26
CA ASP A 176 6.17 11.50 2.09
C ASP A 176 7.27 11.51 1.03
N LEU A 177 7.15 10.67 0.00
CA LEU A 177 8.12 10.59 -1.10
C LEU A 177 7.93 11.71 -2.16
N VAL A 178 6.81 12.43 -2.12
CA VAL A 178 6.41 13.38 -3.17
C VAL A 178 6.85 14.80 -2.84
N ASP A 179 6.37 15.34 -1.71
CA ASP A 179 6.53 16.75 -1.38
C ASP A 179 7.76 16.98 -0.50
N LYS A 180 7.83 16.26 0.64
CA LYS A 180 8.81 16.58 1.68
C LYS A 180 10.03 15.67 1.73
N ARG A 181 9.96 14.47 1.16
CA ARG A 181 10.98 13.41 1.28
C ARG A 181 11.41 13.20 2.74
N THR A 182 10.41 13.15 3.61
CA THR A 182 10.59 13.01 5.05
C THR A 182 9.43 12.23 5.64
N GLU A 183 9.67 11.68 6.81
CA GLU A 183 8.62 11.14 7.67
C GLU A 183 7.67 12.26 8.14
N THR A 184 6.36 12.01 8.04
CA THR A 184 5.31 12.95 8.47
C THR A 184 4.58 12.49 9.73
N THR A 185 4.70 11.22 10.08
CA THR A 185 4.12 10.65 11.29
C THR A 185 5.07 9.59 11.84
N PRO A 186 5.82 9.91 12.92
CA PRO A 186 6.89 9.07 13.43
C PRO A 186 6.45 7.76 14.03
#